data_AF-A0A5P5ZN73-F1
#
_entry.id   AF-A0A5P5ZN73-F1
#
_cell.length_a   1.000
_cell.length_b   1.000
_cell.length_c   1.000
_cell.angle_alpha   90.00
_cell.angle_beta   90.00
_cell.angle_gamma   90.00
#
_symmetry.space_group_name_H-M   'P 1'
#
loop_
_entity.id
_entity.type
_entity.pdbx_description
1 polymer ?
#
loop_
_entity_poly.entity_id
_entity_poly.type
_entity_poly.pdbx_seq_one_letter_code
_entity_poly.pdbx_strand_id
1 'polypeptide(L)'
;MNNLSEAELWTKVESFFVENFDTEKHPSLDTILFLIGVQELGSGPQKYTKDDKLNILHIAVCRLLEPFGYYKFSHYDKEGFPHFSEVEALPELKPNEQQLLMKKAIIQYFTDEDLF
;
A
#
# COMPACT_ATOMS: atom_id res chain seq x y z
N MET A 1 27.31 -2.19 -3.29
CA MET A 1 25.92 -1.72 -3.43
C MET A 1 25.64 -0.88 -2.21
N ASN A 2 25.33 0.41 -2.37
CA ASN A 2 25.06 1.27 -1.21
C ASN A 2 23.77 0.75 -0.55
N ASN A 3 23.87 0.28 0.70
CA ASN A 3 22.70 -0.02 1.51
C ASN A 3 22.08 1.32 1.91
N LEU A 4 21.02 1.73 1.21
CA LEU A 4 20.22 2.89 1.58
C LEU A 4 19.56 2.65 2.94
N SER A 5 19.47 3.67 3.77
CA SER A 5 18.71 3.64 5.02
C SER A 5 17.20 3.65 4.76
N GLU A 6 16.40 3.19 5.74
CA GLU A 6 14.94 3.27 5.67
C GLU A 6 14.43 4.71 5.41
N ALA A 7 15.13 5.72 5.94
CA ALA A 7 14.80 7.12 5.71
C ALA A 7 15.02 7.53 4.25
N GLU A 8 16.12 7.11 3.64
CA GLU A 8 16.42 7.38 2.22
C GLU A 8 15.45 6.63 1.30
N LEU A 9 15.12 5.37 1.63
CA LEU A 9 14.12 4.59 0.90
C LEU A 9 12.74 5.25 0.99
N TRP A 10 12.34 5.75 2.17
CA TRP A 10 11.08 6.48 2.32
C TRP A 10 11.05 7.74 1.47
N THR A 11 12.14 8.52 1.43
CA THR A 11 12.22 9.69 0.55
C THR A 11 12.05 9.31 -0.92
N LYS A 12 12.62 8.18 -1.36
CA LYS A 12 12.38 7.67 -2.73
C LYS A 12 10.91 7.33 -2.98
N VAL A 13 10.24 6.69 -2.02
CA VAL A 13 8.80 6.40 -2.12
C VAL A 13 8.01 7.71 -2.28
N GLU A 14 8.26 8.71 -1.45
CA GLU A 14 7.58 10.02 -1.56
C GLU A 14 7.83 10.66 -2.93
N SER A 15 9.08 10.68 -3.39
CA SER A 15 9.46 11.18 -4.72
C SER A 15 8.74 10.45 -5.85
N PHE A 16 8.63 9.13 -5.78
CA PHE A 16 7.91 8.34 -6.79
C PHE A 16 6.46 8.79 -6.93
N PHE A 17 5.75 9.01 -5.82
CA PHE A 17 4.36 9.45 -5.87
C PHE A 17 4.21 10.87 -6.40
N VAL A 18 5.12 11.77 -6.03
CA VAL A 18 5.15 13.15 -6.56
C VAL A 18 5.35 13.14 -8.08
N GLU A 19 6.31 12.37 -8.57
CA GLU A 19 6.68 12.34 -9.99
C GLU A 19 5.65 11.65 -10.88
N ASN A 20 5.02 10.58 -10.38
CA ASN A 20 4.10 9.75 -11.19
C ASN A 20 2.62 10.12 -11.03
N PHE A 21 2.24 10.76 -9.91
CA PHE A 21 0.84 11.04 -9.59
C PHE A 21 0.56 12.50 -9.22
N ASP A 22 1.55 13.40 -9.36
CA ASP A 22 1.42 14.84 -9.08
C ASP A 22 0.88 15.13 -7.66
N THR A 23 1.35 14.34 -6.67
CA THR A 23 0.99 14.54 -5.27
C THR A 23 1.76 15.70 -4.65
N GLU A 24 1.33 16.15 -3.47
CA GLU A 24 2.13 17.04 -2.63
C GLU A 24 3.49 16.41 -2.25
N LYS A 25 4.48 17.24 -1.94
CA LYS A 25 5.89 16.83 -1.67
C LYS A 25 6.06 15.77 -0.57
N HIS A 26 5.11 15.69 0.36
CA HIS A 26 5.05 14.68 1.41
C HIS A 26 3.62 14.12 1.49
N PRO A 27 3.27 13.19 0.58
CA PRO A 27 1.91 12.65 0.56
C PRO A 27 1.62 11.91 1.86
N SER A 28 0.37 12.02 2.32
CA SER A 28 -0.07 11.29 3.50
C SER A 28 -0.04 9.77 3.27
N LEU A 29 0.08 8.98 4.34
CA LEU A 29 0.00 7.52 4.22
C LEU A 29 -1.30 7.08 3.55
N ASP A 30 -2.43 7.70 3.89
CA ASP A 30 -3.73 7.40 3.28
C ASP A 30 -3.72 7.65 1.76
N THR A 31 -3.06 8.72 1.31
CA THR A 31 -2.88 9.02 -0.12
C THR A 31 -2.05 7.93 -0.81
N ILE A 32 -0.93 7.54 -0.20
CA ILE A 32 -0.04 6.49 -0.74
C ILE A 32 -0.78 5.16 -0.81
N LEU A 33 -1.46 4.76 0.28
CA LEU A 33 -2.23 3.53 0.34
C LEU A 33 -3.34 3.51 -0.70
N PHE A 34 -4.05 4.63 -0.86
CA PHE A 34 -5.09 4.72 -1.87
C PHE A 34 -4.53 4.52 -3.29
N LEU A 35 -3.39 5.15 -3.62
CA LEU A 35 -2.76 5.01 -4.93
C LEU A 35 -2.23 3.59 -5.18
N ILE A 36 -1.63 2.95 -4.17
CA ILE A 36 -1.24 1.54 -4.24
C ILE A 36 -2.49 0.67 -4.48
N GLY A 37 -3.58 0.89 -3.75
CA GLY A 37 -4.81 0.13 -3.92
C GLY A 37 -5.43 0.29 -5.31
N VAL A 38 -5.40 1.51 -5.88
CA VAL A 38 -5.86 1.75 -7.26
C VAL A 38 -5.00 0.99 -8.27
N GLN A 39 -3.68 0.94 -8.05
CA GLN A 39 -2.76 0.18 -8.88
C GLN A 39 -3.06 -1.33 -8.81
N GLU A 40 -3.24 -1.88 -7.61
CA GLU A 40 -3.54 -3.30 -7.39
C GLU A 40 -4.91 -3.71 -7.94
N LEU A 41 -5.88 -2.80 -7.91
CA LEU A 41 -7.18 -3.01 -8.54
C LEU A 41 -7.09 -2.97 -10.08
N GLY A 42 -6.05 -2.35 -10.65
CA GLY A 42 -5.87 -2.22 -12.09
C GLY A 42 -6.89 -1.32 -12.78
N SER A 43 -7.64 -0.53 -12.02
CA SER A 43 -8.77 0.26 -12.51
C SER A 43 -8.37 1.64 -13.07
N GLY A 44 -7.16 2.12 -12.75
CA GLY A 44 -6.66 3.41 -13.23
C GLY A 44 -7.42 4.63 -12.68
N PRO A 45 -7.27 5.80 -13.32
CA PRO A 45 -7.89 7.04 -12.84
C PRO A 45 -9.39 7.09 -13.17
N GLN A 46 -10.24 7.08 -12.14
CA GLN A 46 -11.68 7.29 -12.26
C GLN A 46 -12.28 7.89 -10.98
N LYS A 47 -13.59 8.16 -11.00
CA LYS A 47 -14.30 8.63 -9.81
C LYS A 47 -14.70 7.46 -8.93
N TYR A 48 -14.15 7.43 -7.72
CA TYR A 48 -14.47 6.45 -6.69
C TYR A 48 -15.48 7.00 -5.69
N THR A 49 -16.49 6.19 -5.36
CA THR A 49 -17.40 6.48 -4.25
C THR A 49 -16.69 6.39 -2.91
N LYS A 50 -17.39 6.73 -1.81
CA LYS A 50 -16.80 6.60 -0.47
C LYS A 50 -16.52 5.14 -0.12
N ASP A 51 -17.44 4.24 -0.48
CA ASP A 51 -17.29 2.80 -0.22
C ASP A 51 -16.18 2.20 -1.07
N ASP A 52 -16.05 2.60 -2.35
CA ASP A 52 -14.94 2.17 -3.19
C ASP A 52 -13.59 2.55 -2.58
N LYS A 53 -13.47 3.78 -2.06
CA LYS A 53 -12.24 4.24 -1.42
C LYS A 53 -11.87 3.40 -0.21
N LEU A 54 -12.84 2.99 0.60
CA LEU A 54 -12.61 2.10 1.74
C LEU A 54 -12.15 0.71 1.28
N ASN A 55 -12.77 0.16 0.24
CA ASN A 55 -12.37 -1.13 -0.33
C ASN A 55 -10.96 -1.06 -0.95
N ILE A 56 -10.63 0.01 -1.65
CA ILE A 56 -9.30 0.24 -2.23
C ILE A 56 -8.22 0.34 -1.15
N LEU A 57 -8.50 1.04 -0.05
CA LEU A 57 -7.59 1.07 1.10
C LEU A 57 -7.41 -0.33 1.71
N HIS A 58 -8.48 -1.12 1.80
CA HIS A 58 -8.39 -2.50 2.28
C HIS A 58 -7.51 -3.37 1.38
N ILE A 59 -7.66 -3.27 0.05
CA ILE A 59 -6.80 -3.96 -0.93
C ILE A 59 -5.34 -3.61 -0.69
N ALA A 60 -5.02 -2.32 -0.57
CA ALA A 60 -3.65 -1.87 -0.34
C ALA A 60 -3.08 -2.46 0.95
N VAL A 61 -3.83 -2.38 2.07
CA VAL A 61 -3.39 -2.92 3.36
C VAL A 61 -3.17 -4.43 3.28
N CYS A 62 -4.10 -5.18 2.70
CA CYS A 62 -3.97 -6.63 2.56
C CYS A 62 -2.77 -7.03 1.69
N ARG A 63 -2.57 -6.34 0.55
CA ARG A 63 -1.41 -6.58 -0.32
C ARG A 63 -0.10 -6.29 0.40
N LEU A 64 -0.01 -5.15 1.09
CA LEU A 64 1.20 -4.72 1.78
C LEU A 64 1.56 -5.62 2.96
N LEU A 65 0.57 -6.20 3.62
CA LEU A 65 0.75 -7.05 4.80
C LEU A 65 0.76 -8.55 4.50
N GLU A 66 0.57 -8.95 3.24
CA GLU A 66 0.69 -10.34 2.79
C GLU A 66 2.11 -10.92 3.03
N PRO A 67 3.22 -10.22 2.69
CA PRO A 67 4.57 -10.70 3.00
C PRO A 67 4.85 -10.85 4.50
N PHE A 68 4.06 -10.18 5.35
CA PHE A 68 4.17 -10.23 6.80
C PHE A 68 3.34 -11.36 7.43
N GLY A 69 2.57 -12.10 6.61
CA GLY A 69 1.80 -13.27 7.04
C GLY A 69 0.42 -12.95 7.62
N TYR A 70 -0.05 -11.71 7.59
CA TYR A 70 -1.37 -11.33 8.12
C TYR A 70 -2.51 -11.65 7.14
N TYR A 71 -2.23 -11.50 5.84
CA TYR A 71 -3.21 -11.74 4.79
C TYR A 71 -2.62 -12.64 3.71
N LYS A 72 -3.50 -13.25 2.92
CA LYS A 72 -3.12 -14.02 1.74
C LYS A 72 -4.12 -13.81 0.63
N PHE A 73 -3.64 -13.59 -0.58
CA PHE A 73 -4.50 -13.50 -1.75
C PHE A 73 -5.36 -14.78 -1.90
N SER A 74 -6.65 -14.59 -2.17
CA SER A 74 -7.63 -15.67 -2.32
C SER A 74 -8.06 -15.82 -3.77
N HIS A 75 -8.77 -14.82 -4.31
CA HIS A 75 -9.30 -14.83 -5.68
C HIS A 75 -9.74 -13.42 -6.08
N TYR A 76 -10.03 -13.23 -7.36
CA TYR A 76 -10.80 -12.08 -7.84
C TYR A 76 -12.28 -12.42 -7.86
N ASP A 77 -13.14 -11.49 -7.43
CA ASP A 77 -14.59 -11.66 -7.57
C ASP A 77 -15.08 -11.38 -9.00
N LYS A 78 -16.41 -11.40 -9.18
CA LYS A 78 -17.06 -11.16 -10.48
C LYS A 78 -16.89 -9.73 -10.98
N GLU A 79 -16.61 -8.79 -10.08
CA GLU A 79 -16.41 -7.38 -10.39
C GLU A 79 -14.91 -7.07 -10.59
N GLY A 80 -14.04 -8.05 -10.42
CA GLY A 80 -12.59 -7.93 -10.61
C GLY A 80 -11.85 -7.43 -9.38
N PHE A 81 -12.49 -7.38 -8.21
CA PHE A 81 -11.82 -6.96 -6.99
C PHE A 81 -11.00 -8.12 -6.41
N PRO A 82 -9.73 -7.89 -6.02
CA PRO A 82 -8.94 -8.90 -5.32
C PRO A 82 -9.45 -9.08 -3.89
N HIS A 83 -9.72 -10.33 -3.51
CA HIS A 83 -10.09 -10.72 -2.16
C HIS A 83 -8.92 -11.40 -1.47
N PHE A 84 -8.77 -11.09 -0.19
CA PHE A 84 -7.73 -11.63 0.68
C PHE A 84 -8.38 -12.36 1.85
N SER A 85 -7.76 -13.44 2.29
CA SER A 85 -8.13 -14.13 3.52
C SER A 85 -7.19 -13.70 4.64
N GLU A 86 -7.75 -13.39 5.81
CA GLU A 86 -6.97 -13.18 7.03
C GLU A 86 -6.33 -14.52 7.43
N VAL A 87 -5.00 -14.51 7.56
CA VAL A 87 -4.21 -15.67 7.98
C VAL A 87 -3.90 -15.57 9.47
N GLU A 88 -3.53 -14.38 9.91
CA GLU A 88 -3.26 -14.06 11.31
C GLU A 88 -3.83 -12.67 11.63
N ALA A 89 -4.44 -12.54 12.80
CA ALA A 89 -4.97 -11.26 13.25
C ALA A 89 -3.83 -10.28 13.51
N LEU A 90 -3.99 -9.05 13.04
CA LEU A 90 -3.06 -7.98 13.40
C LEU A 90 -3.09 -7.77 14.92
N PRO A 91 -1.93 -7.67 15.58
CA PRO A 91 -1.89 -7.34 17.00
C PRO A 91 -2.49 -5.95 17.25
N GLU A 92 -2.90 -5.68 18.49
CA GLU A 92 -3.33 -4.33 18.87
C GLU A 92 -2.13 -3.37 18.81
N LEU A 93 -2.09 -2.56 17.75
CA LEU A 93 -1.03 -1.57 17.51
C LEU A 93 -1.51 -0.17 17.87
N LYS A 94 -0.65 0.59 18.54
CA LYS A 94 -0.85 2.03 18.73
C LYS A 94 -0.73 2.78 17.40
N PRO A 95 -1.32 3.99 17.27
CA PRO A 95 -1.27 4.75 16.00
C PRO A 95 0.13 4.96 15.43
N ASN A 96 1.15 5.16 16.28
CA ASN A 96 2.54 5.29 15.85
C ASN A 96 3.14 3.97 15.33
N GLU A 97 2.75 2.84 15.93
CA GLU A 97 3.20 1.51 15.53
C GLU A 97 2.55 1.11 14.19
N GLN A 98 1.27 1.43 14.00
CA GLN A 98 0.57 1.25 12.72
C GLN A 98 1.27 2.04 11.60
N GLN A 99 1.59 3.32 11.83
CA GLN A 99 2.31 4.13 10.84
C GLN A 99 3.68 3.54 10.52
N LEU A 100 4.43 3.06 11.52
CA LEU A 100 5.73 2.46 11.30
C LEU A 100 5.63 1.16 10.49
N LEU A 101 4.67 0.29 10.83
CA LEU A 101 4.41 -0.95 10.09
C LEU A 101 4.07 -0.64 8.63
N MET A 102 3.16 0.30 8.38
CA MET A 102 2.75 0.65 7.02
C MET A 102 3.91 1.22 6.20
N LYS A 103 4.74 2.11 6.77
CA LYS A 103 5.92 2.63 6.07
C LYS A 103 6.89 1.52 5.68
N LYS A 104 7.16 0.59 6.60
CA LYS A 104 8.02 -0.58 6.33
C LYS A 104 7.43 -1.47 5.23
N ALA A 105 6.13 -1.74 5.31
CA ALA A 105 5.44 -2.56 4.32
C ALA A 105 5.45 -1.92 2.93
N ILE A 106 5.28 -0.59 2.83
CA ILE A 106 5.38 0.14 1.56
C ILE A 106 6.80 0.08 1.00
N ILE A 107 7.83 0.29 1.82
CA ILE A 107 9.23 0.18 1.36
C ILE A 107 9.52 -1.24 0.85
N GLN A 108 9.02 -2.26 1.56
CA GLN A 108 9.15 -3.66 1.15
C GLN A 108 8.46 -3.88 -0.21
N TYR A 109 7.23 -3.41 -0.37
CA TYR A 109 6.50 -3.49 -1.63
C TYR A 109 7.26 -2.84 -2.80
N PHE A 110 7.83 -1.64 -2.60
CA PHE A 110 8.67 -0.99 -3.63
C PHE A 110 9.93 -1.78 -3.96
N THR A 111 10.48 -2.49 -2.98
CA THR A 111 11.65 -3.36 -3.18
C THR A 111 11.27 -4.61 -3.98
N ASP A 112 10.16 -5.25 -3.61
CA ASP A 112 9.70 -6.51 -4.22
C ASP A 112 9.23 -6.31 -5.66
N GLU A 113 8.62 -5.17 -5.96
CA GLU A 113 8.11 -4.80 -7.29
C GLU A 113 9.15 -4.04 -8.14
N ASP A 114 10.38 -3.87 -7.65
CA ASP A 114 11.50 -3.18 -8.33
C ASP A 114 11.14 -1.75 -8.83
N LEU A 115 10.57 -0.94 -7.94
CA LEU A 115 10.04 0.41 -8.24
C LEU A 115 11.02 1.57 -7.94
N PHE A 116 12.28 1.29 -7.57
CA PHE A 116 13.24 2.26 -7.03
C PHE A 116 14.25 2.88 -8.00
#